data_AF-A0A2K3NQW2-F1
#
_entry.id   AF-A0A2K3NQW2-F1
#
_cell.length_a   1.000
_cell.length_b   1.000
_cell.length_c   1.000
_cell.angle_alpha   90.00
_cell.angle_beta   90.00
_cell.angle_gamma   90.00
#
_symmetry.space_group_name_H-M   'P 1'
#
loop_
_entity.id
_entity.type
_entity.pdbx_description
1 polymer ?
#
loop_
_entity_poly.entity_id
_entity_poly.type
_entity_poly.pdbx_seq_one_letter_code
_entity_poly.pdbx_strand_id
1 'polypeptide(L)' 'MTSTVDIKDDSRGRPVQKAKIEIVLGKTANFDELMAVAAAEDGENGDVEEQTA' A
#
# COMPACT_ATOMS: atom_id res chain seq x y z
N MET A 1 7.80 4.03 -9.97
CA MET A 1 9.04 3.68 -10.70
C MET A 1 9.07 2.18 -10.89
N THR A 2 9.45 1.68 -12.08
CA THR A 2 9.56 0.24 -12.32
C THR A 2 11.00 -0.08 -12.68
N SER A 3 11.55 -1.11 -12.04
CA SER A 3 12.92 -1.60 -12.26
C SER A 3 12.91 -3.11 -12.38
N THR A 4 14.03 -3.70 -12.78
CA THR A 4 14.25 -5.14 -12.74
C THR A 4 15.27 -5.44 -11.66
N VAL A 5 15.00 -6.42 -10.81
CA VAL A 5 15.89 -6.85 -9.72
C VAL A 5 16.17 -8.34 -9.83
N ASP A 6 17.37 -8.72 -9.37
CA ASP A 6 17.73 -10.13 -9.23
C ASP A 6 17.10 -10.71 -7.95
N ILE A 7 16.34 -11.78 -8.10
CA ILE A 7 15.74 -12.55 -7.02
C ILE A 7 16.45 -13.88 -6.92
N LYS A 8 16.87 -14.26 -5.71
CA LYS A 8 17.43 -15.58 -5.46
C LYS A 8 16.34 -16.63 -5.64
N ASP A 9 16.58 -17.59 -6.54
CA ASP A 9 15.70 -18.73 -6.78
C ASP A 9 16.44 -20.02 -6.39
N ASP A 10 16.17 -20.51 -5.17
CA ASP A 10 16.82 -21.71 -4.63
C ASP A 10 16.46 -22.98 -5.43
N SER A 11 15.38 -22.96 -6.23
CA SER A 11 14.98 -24.09 -7.08
C SER A 11 15.78 -24.20 -8.38
N ARG A 12 16.31 -23.07 -8.87
CA ARG A 12 17.01 -22.99 -10.17
C ARG A 12 18.53 -22.83 -10.05
N GLY A 13 19.05 -22.65 -8.83
CA GLY A 13 20.49 -22.53 -8.56
C GLY A 13 21.15 -21.26 -9.12
N ARG A 14 20.38 -20.35 -9.72
CA ARG A 14 20.85 -19.04 -10.22
C ARG A 14 19.81 -17.95 -9.95
N PRO A 15 20.22 -16.69 -9.73
CA PRO A 15 19.29 -15.57 -9.60
C PRO A 15 18.42 -15.40 -10.86
N VAL A 16 17.17 -14.99 -10.67
CA VAL A 16 16.21 -14.70 -11.74
C VAL A 16 15.83 -13.22 -11.72
N GLN A 17 15.78 -12.59 -12.89
CA GLN A 17 15.36 -11.21 -13.02
C GLN A 17 13.82 -11.10 -12.96
N LYS A 18 13.33 -10.23 -12.08
CA LYS A 18 11.90 -9.94 -11.92
C LYS A 18 11.68 -8.44 -11.97
N ALA A 19 10.58 -8.02 -12.58
CA ALA A 19 10.14 -6.64 -12.53
C ALA A 19 9.68 -6.31 -11.10
N LYS A 20 10.17 -5.20 -10.56
CA LYS A 20 9.80 -4.60 -9.28
C LYS A 20 9.17 -3.25 -9.56
N ILE A 21 7.96 -3.03 -9.06
CA ILE A 21 7.32 -1.72 -9.08
C ILE A 21 7.33 -1.13 -7.67
N GLU A 22 7.72 0.13 -7.58
CA GLU A 22 7.68 0.91 -6.34
C GLU A 22 6.77 2.13 -6.58
N ILE A 23 5.71 2.22 -5.78
CA ILE A 23 4.72 3.29 -5.84
C ILE A 23 4.71 3.98 -4.48
N VAL A 24 5.13 5.24 -4.45
CA VAL A 24 4.99 6.10 -3.28
C VAL A 24 3.72 6.92 -3.47
N LEU A 25 2.80 6.80 -2.52
CA LEU A 25 1.56 7.58 -2.49
C LEU A 25 1.68 8.70 -1.46
N GLY A 26 1.00 9.80 -1.72
CA GLY A 26 0.87 10.92 -0.81
C GLY A 26 -0.57 11.41 -0.79
N LYS A 27 -0.95 12.11 0.29
CA LYS A 27 -2.29 12.71 0.38
C LYS A 27 -2.50 13.69 -0.77
N THR A 28 -3.67 13.62 -1.37
CA THR A 28 -4.15 14.63 -2.32
C THR A 28 -4.94 15.70 -1.57
N ALA A 29 -5.19 16.85 -2.21
CA ALA A 29 -5.89 17.97 -1.57
C ALA A 29 -7.25 17.57 -0.97
N ASN A 30 -7.95 16.62 -1.59
CA ASN A 30 -9.30 16.22 -1.19
C ASN A 30 -9.29 14.95 -0.33
N PHE A 31 -8.13 14.36 -0.02
CA PHE A 31 -8.07 13.09 0.70
C PHE A 31 -8.74 13.17 2.07
N ASP A 32 -8.47 14.23 2.83
CA ASP A 32 -9.02 14.37 4.18
C ASP A 32 -10.54 14.59 4.16
N GLU A 33 -11.07 15.33 3.18
CA GLU A 33 -12.52 15.50 2.99
C GLU A 33 -13.20 14.17 2.65
N LEU A 34 -12.62 13.40 1.72
CA LEU A 34 -13.15 12.10 1.32
C LEU A 34 -13.11 11.08 2.47
N MET A 35 -12.06 11.09 3.29
CA MET A 35 -11.98 10.24 4.48
C MET A 35 -13.00 10.66 5.55
N ALA A 36 -13.25 11.95 5.72
CA ALA A 36 -14.27 12.44 6.65
C ALA A 36 -15.69 12.08 6.19
N VAL A 37 -15.98 12.16 4.89
CA VAL A 37 -17.25 11.70 4.31
C VAL A 37 -17.41 10.19 4.52
N ALA A 38 -16.38 9.40 4.18
CA ALA A 38 -16.41 7.96 4.36
C ALA A 38 -16.62 7.56 5.83
N ALA A 39 -15.95 8.22 6.79
CA ALA A 39 -16.12 7.96 8.21
C ALA A 39 -17.52 8.34 8.74
N ALA A 40 -18.17 9.34 8.14
CA ALA A 40 -19.56 9.68 8.45
C ALA A 40 -20.55 8.67 7.87
N GLU A 41 -20.22 8.03 6.74
CA GLU A 41 -21.00 6.95 6.13
C GLU A 41 -20.77 5.58 6.83
N ASP A 42 -19.57 5.34 7.38
CA ASP A 42 -19.21 4.13 8.15
C ASP A 42 -19.68 4.16 9.62
N GLY A 43 -20.46 5.17 10.02
CA GLY A 43 -21.17 5.20 11.30
C GLY A 43 -22.19 4.06 11.49
N GLU A 44 -22.40 3.21 10.49
CA GLU A 44 -23.22 2.00 10.56
C GLU A 44 -22.43 0.69 10.77
N ASN A 45 -21.09 0.67 10.70
CA ASN A 45 -20.28 -0.51 11.03
C ASN A 45 -18.99 -0.11 11.77
N GLY A 46 -19.11 0.18 13.05
CA GLY A 46 -17.97 0.47 13.92
C GLY A 46 -17.04 -0.73 14.11
N ASP A 47 -15.74 -0.52 13.88
CA ASP A 47 -14.67 -0.84 14.83
C ASP A 47 -13.41 -0.03 14.43
N VAL A 48 -13.25 1.14 15.06
CA VAL A 48 -12.02 1.93 14.97
C VAL A 48 -11.10 1.42 16.06
N GLU A 49 -10.23 0.45 15.73
CA GLU A 49 -9.10 0.13 16.60
C GLU A 49 -8.07 1.26 16.53
N GLU A 50 -8.10 2.08 17.58
CA GLU A 50 -7.05 3.01 17.99
C GLU A 50 -5.72 2.26 18.18
N GLN A 51 -4.68 2.63 17.45
CA GLN A 51 -3.31 2.53 17.98
C GLN A 51 -2.54 3.82 17.71
N THR A 52 -2.52 4.63 18.76
CA THR A 52 -1.51 5.64 19.06
C THR A 52 -0.22 4.95 19.52
N ALA A 53 0.91 5.25 18.83
CA ALA A 53 2.27 5.39 19.36
C ALA A 53 3.26 5.69 18.22
#